data_AF-A0A0F9B8N2-F1
#
_entry.id   AF-A0A0F9B8N2-F1
#
_cell.length_a   1.000
_cell.length_b   1.000
_cell.length_c   1.000
_cell.angle_alpha   90.00
_cell.angle_beta   90.00
_cell.angle_gamma   90.00
#
_symmetry.space_group_name_H-M   'P 1'
#
loop_
_entity.id
_entity.type
_entity.pdbx_description
1 polymer ?
#
loop_
_entity_poly.entity_id
_entity_poly.type
_entity_poly.pdbx_seq_one_letter_code
_entity_poly.pdbx_strand_id
1 'polypeptide(L)'
;MIKPDYLVILAILFFFGTHFITIYLLNSYQTTAELLGMAEEVVYIFEINPIARYFFQVEALKLVYTFVLMPSFLGFIYYIVRRKNDTNPDGTMAFAIALLIMGIANFLNDFSVLLGHLASG
;
A
#
# COMPACT_ATOMS: atom_id res chain seq x y z
N MET A 1 -3.28 -29.49 3.15
CA MET A 1 -2.72 -28.37 3.94
C MET A 1 -2.46 -27.19 3.02
N ILE A 2 -2.89 -25.99 3.40
CA ILE A 2 -2.58 -24.75 2.66
C ILE A 2 -1.08 -24.46 2.83
N LYS A 3 -0.39 -24.11 1.74
CA LYS A 3 1.02 -23.70 1.81
C LYS A 3 1.14 -22.25 2.28
N PRO A 4 2.13 -21.91 3.13
CA PRO A 4 2.35 -20.53 3.58
C PRO A 4 2.56 -19.55 2.42
N ASP A 5 3.09 -20.03 1.29
CA ASP A 5 3.26 -19.25 0.06
C ASP A 5 1.94 -18.62 -0.43
N TYR A 6 0.85 -19.38 -0.39
CA TYR A 6 -0.46 -18.89 -0.82
C TYR A 6 -1.01 -17.83 0.13
N LEU A 7 -0.76 -17.95 1.43
CA LEU A 7 -1.20 -16.98 2.42
C LEU A 7 -0.46 -15.64 2.24
N VAL A 8 0.84 -15.68 1.93
CA VAL A 8 1.62 -14.46 1.64
C VAL A 8 1.17 -13.80 0.35
N ILE A 9 0.91 -14.58 -0.72
CA ILE A 9 0.38 -14.03 -1.98
C ILE A 9 -0.97 -13.36 -1.73
N LEU A 10 -1.88 -14.00 -0.98
CA LEU A 10 -3.17 -13.43 -0.62
C LEU A 10 -3.01 -12.15 0.20
N ALA A 11 -2.09 -12.11 1.17
CA ALA A 11 -1.80 -10.91 1.95
C ALA A 11 -1.37 -9.75 1.05
N ILE A 12 -0.47 -9.98 0.09
CA ILE A 12 -0.02 -8.96 -0.88
C ILE A 12 -1.19 -8.45 -1.72
N LEU A 13 -2.08 -9.33 -2.18
CA LEU A 13 -3.28 -8.94 -2.92
C LEU A 13 -4.21 -8.06 -2.08
N PHE A 14 -4.39 -8.37 -0.79
CA PHE A 14 -5.16 -7.52 0.11
C PHE A 14 -4.54 -6.14 0.28
N PHE A 15 -3.21 -6.05 0.47
CA PHE A 15 -2.52 -4.76 0.53
C PHE A 15 -2.68 -3.95 -0.75
N PHE A 16 -2.63 -4.58 -1.93
CA PHE A 16 -2.92 -3.90 -3.18
C PHE A 16 -4.36 -3.40 -3.25
N GLY A 17 -5.31 -4.24 -2.84
CA GLY A 17 -6.72 -3.86 -2.75
C GLY A 17 -6.92 -2.61 -1.90
N THR A 18 -6.34 -2.59 -0.70
CA THR A 18 -6.35 -1.41 0.18
C THR A 18 -5.85 -0.18 -0.57
N HIS A 19 -4.67 -0.27 -1.20
CA HIS A 19 -4.05 0.87 -1.87
C HIS A 19 -4.91 1.44 -3.01
N PHE A 20 -5.54 0.57 -3.81
CA PHE A 20 -6.47 1.04 -4.86
C PHE A 20 -7.68 1.75 -4.28
N ILE A 21 -8.22 1.24 -3.16
CA ILE A 21 -9.33 1.88 -2.46
C ILE A 21 -8.91 3.24 -1.92
N THR A 22 -7.75 3.33 -1.25
CA THR A 22 -7.23 4.61 -0.73
C THR A 22 -7.04 5.64 -1.85
N ILE A 23 -6.45 5.24 -2.98
CA ILE A 23 -6.23 6.13 -4.13
C ILE A 23 -7.57 6.59 -4.72
N TYR A 24 -8.53 5.68 -4.88
CA TYR A 24 -9.86 6.04 -5.36
C TYR A 24 -10.51 7.07 -4.45
N LEU A 25 -10.54 6.81 -3.14
CA LEU A 25 -11.13 7.71 -2.15
C LEU A 25 -10.46 9.08 -2.14
N LEU A 26 -9.13 9.15 -2.20
CA LEU A 26 -8.40 10.41 -2.29
C LEU A 26 -8.83 11.22 -3.52
N ASN A 27 -8.96 10.57 -4.68
CA ASN A 27 -9.43 11.23 -5.90
C ASN A 27 -10.90 11.66 -5.82
N SER A 28 -11.76 10.91 -5.12
CA SER A 28 -13.18 11.21 -4.98
C SER A 28 -13.45 12.36 -4.00
N TYR A 29 -12.63 12.54 -2.97
CA TYR A 29 -12.79 13.62 -1.99
C TYR A 29 -12.13 14.94 -2.41
N GLN A 30 -11.24 14.94 -3.40
CA GLN A 30 -10.58 16.15 -3.88
C GLN A 30 -11.40 16.83 -4.99
N THR A 31 -11.83 18.07 -4.77
CA THR A 31 -12.44 18.86 -5.84
C THR A 31 -11.38 19.35 -6.83
N THR A 32 -11.74 19.50 -8.12
CA THR A 32 -10.82 19.98 -9.16
C THR A 32 -10.22 21.35 -8.81
N ALA A 33 -10.97 22.18 -8.08
CA ALA A 33 -10.51 23.49 -7.60
C ALA A 33 -9.50 23.39 -6.47
N GLU A 34 -9.66 22.46 -5.52
CA GLU A 34 -8.66 22.20 -4.47
C GLU A 34 -7.40 21.56 -5.05
N LEU A 35 -7.53 20.64 -6.00
CA LEU A 35 -6.40 20.07 -6.73
C LEU A 35 -5.63 21.14 -7.52
N LEU A 36 -6.33 22.11 -8.13
CA LEU A 36 -5.72 23.25 -8.82
C LEU A 36 -5.03 24.21 -7.84
N GLY A 37 -5.68 24.56 -6.73
CA GLY A 37 -5.08 25.43 -5.70
C GLY A 37 -3.86 24.81 -5.04
N MET A 38 -3.92 23.51 -4.71
CA MET A 38 -2.77 22.76 -4.23
C MET A 38 -1.68 22.65 -5.30
N ALA A 39 -2.03 22.44 -6.57
CA ALA A 39 -1.05 22.39 -7.66
C ALA A 39 -0.36 23.75 -7.85
N GLU A 40 -1.09 24.86 -7.76
CA GLU A 40 -0.53 26.21 -7.83
C GLU A 40 0.39 26.51 -6.63
N GLU A 41 -0.01 26.14 -5.41
CA GLU A 41 0.86 26.25 -4.22
C GLU A 41 2.12 25.39 -4.35
N VAL A 42 1.98 24.17 -4.86
CA VAL A 42 3.10 23.23 -5.06
C VAL A 42 4.05 23.75 -6.15
N VAL A 43 3.52 24.27 -7.25
CA VAL A 43 4.31 24.89 -8.32
C VAL A 43 5.04 26.13 -7.79
N TYR A 44 4.34 26.99 -7.05
CA TYR A 44 4.95 28.14 -6.40
C TYR A 44 6.10 27.67 -5.49
N ILE A 45 5.86 26.72 -4.58
CA ILE A 45 6.88 26.13 -3.70
C ILE A 45 8.07 25.56 -4.50
N PHE A 46 7.86 24.97 -5.68
CA PHE A 46 8.96 24.47 -6.53
C PHE A 46 9.73 25.55 -7.26
N GLU A 47 9.08 26.66 -7.61
CA GLU A 47 9.74 27.81 -8.20
C GLU A 47 10.65 28.52 -7.19
N ILE A 48 10.22 28.63 -5.93
CA ILE A 48 11.04 29.21 -4.83
C ILE A 48 11.99 28.21 -4.18
N ASN A 49 11.77 26.89 -4.28
CA ASN A 49 12.63 25.88 -3.66
C ASN A 49 12.92 24.66 -4.57
N PRO A 50 14.09 24.64 -5.25
CA PRO A 50 14.46 23.53 -6.12
C PRO A 50 14.68 22.19 -5.40
N ILE A 51 14.90 22.19 -4.07
CA ILE A 51 14.97 20.96 -3.27
C ILE A 51 13.58 20.32 -3.15
N ALA A 52 12.52 21.12 -2.97
CA ALA A 52 11.15 20.63 -2.90
C ALA A 52 10.73 19.94 -4.22
N ARG A 53 11.19 20.47 -5.36
CA ARG A 53 10.98 19.86 -6.69
C ARG A 53 11.57 18.45 -6.79
N TYR A 54 12.73 18.21 -6.17
CA TYR A 54 13.35 16.89 -6.10
C TYR A 54 12.53 15.91 -5.26
N PHE A 55 12.00 16.35 -4.11
CA PHE A 55 11.13 15.53 -3.26
C PHE A 55 9.80 15.16 -3.92
N PHE A 56 9.24 16.00 -4.79
CA PHE A 56 7.98 15.66 -5.48
C PHE A 56 8.16 14.68 -6.64
N GLN A 57 9.35 14.63 -7.26
CA GLN A 57 9.69 13.49 -8.14
C GLN A 57 9.71 12.16 -7.37
N VAL A 58 10.02 12.20 -6.06
CA VAL A 58 9.86 11.04 -5.15
C VAL A 58 8.38 10.70 -4.91
N GLU A 59 7.46 11.65 -5.10
CA GLU A 59 6.03 11.42 -4.97
C GLU A 59 5.44 10.65 -6.16
N ALA A 60 5.88 10.92 -7.39
CA ALA A 60 5.61 10.05 -8.54
C ALA A 60 6.24 8.65 -8.35
N LEU A 61 7.37 8.57 -7.65
CA LEU A 61 7.95 7.31 -7.21
C LEU A 61 7.11 6.61 -6.12
N LYS A 62 6.16 7.25 -5.41
CA LYS A 62 5.32 6.56 -4.41
C LYS A 62 4.53 5.41 -5.02
N LEU A 63 4.00 5.57 -6.23
CA LEU A 63 3.35 4.47 -6.95
C LEU A 63 4.34 3.33 -7.21
N VAL A 64 5.56 3.64 -7.65
CA VAL A 64 6.63 2.62 -7.84
C VAL A 64 7.03 1.98 -6.51
N TYR A 65 7.12 2.76 -5.43
CA TYR A 65 7.43 2.27 -4.09
C TYR A 65 6.36 1.30 -3.58
N THR A 66 5.09 1.63 -3.77
CA THR A 66 3.98 0.76 -3.38
C THR A 66 3.89 -0.48 -4.27
N PHE A 67 3.97 -0.32 -5.60
CA PHE A 67 3.73 -1.42 -6.53
C PHE A 67 4.92 -2.37 -6.69
N VAL A 68 6.13 -1.90 -6.41
CA VAL A 68 7.36 -2.68 -6.63
C VAL A 68 8.10 -2.92 -5.32
N LEU A 69 8.40 -1.87 -4.54
CA LEU A 69 9.24 -2.03 -3.35
C LEU A 69 8.53 -2.73 -2.20
N MET A 70 7.25 -2.44 -1.93
CA MET A 70 6.53 -3.06 -0.82
C MET A 70 6.36 -4.59 -1.00
N PRO A 71 5.85 -5.11 -2.14
CA PRO A 71 5.79 -6.55 -2.39
C PRO A 71 7.18 -7.20 -2.40
N SER A 72 8.18 -6.54 -2.97
CA SER A 72 9.55 -7.06 -3.01
C SER A 72 10.15 -7.16 -1.61
N PHE A 73 9.89 -6.17 -0.75
CA PHE A 73 10.33 -6.15 0.64
C PHE A 73 9.65 -7.26 1.46
N LEU A 74 8.32 -7.40 1.34
CA LEU A 74 7.59 -8.49 2.00
C LEU A 74 8.05 -9.87 1.50
N GLY A 75 8.27 -10.01 0.20
CA GLY A 75 8.82 -11.22 -0.40
C GLY A 75 10.23 -11.55 0.11
N PHE A 76 11.08 -10.54 0.28
CA PHE A 76 12.42 -10.71 0.84
C PHE A 76 12.39 -11.13 2.32
N ILE A 77 11.55 -10.50 3.15
CA ILE A 77 11.36 -10.92 4.54
C ILE A 77 10.84 -12.35 4.60
N TYR A 78 9.82 -12.68 3.80
CA TYR A 78 9.28 -14.03 3.75
C TYR A 78 10.33 -15.06 3.35
N TYR A 79 11.18 -14.74 2.36
CA TYR A 79 12.31 -15.59 1.98
C TYR A 79 13.28 -15.83 3.14
N ILE A 80 13.65 -14.78 3.90
CA ILE A 80 14.51 -14.91 5.08
C ILE A 80 13.85 -15.79 6.15
N VAL A 81 12.57 -15.54 6.46
CA VAL A 81 11.81 -16.30 7.45
C VAL A 81 11.74 -17.76 7.06
N ARG A 82 11.42 -18.06 5.80
CA ARG A 82 11.36 -19.42 5.26
C ARG A 82 12.70 -20.13 5.41
N ARG A 83 13.79 -19.49 4.97
CA ARG A 83 15.15 -20.05 5.08
C ARG A 83 15.57 -20.31 6.52
N LYS A 84 15.20 -19.45 7.47
CA LYS A 84 15.49 -19.65 8.90
C LYS A 84 14.66 -20.76 9.55
N ASN A 85 13.51 -21.10 8.97
CA ASN A 85 12.56 -22.08 9.48
C ASN A 85 12.46 -23.32 8.58
N ASP A 86 13.47 -23.60 7.75
CA ASP A 86 13.46 -24.75 6.83
C ASP A 86 13.29 -26.09 7.57
N THR A 87 13.76 -26.18 8.81
CA THR A 87 13.65 -27.38 9.66
C THR A 87 12.41 -27.40 10.55
N ASN A 88 11.75 -26.26 10.75
CA ASN A 88 10.49 -26.14 11.51
C ASN A 88 9.51 -25.22 10.77
N PRO A 89 8.63 -25.77 9.91
CA PRO A 89 7.76 -24.98 9.05
C PRO A 89 6.68 -24.18 9.81
N ASP A 90 6.47 -24.45 11.10
CA ASP A 90 5.45 -23.76 11.90
C ASP A 90 5.73 -22.26 12.02
N GLY A 91 7.00 -21.86 12.10
CA GLY A 91 7.39 -20.44 12.14
C GLY A 91 7.07 -19.70 10.84
N THR A 92 7.29 -20.36 9.69
CA THR A 92 6.92 -19.82 8.38
C THR A 92 5.41 -19.70 8.23
N MET A 93 4.68 -20.69 8.73
CA MET A 93 3.22 -20.70 8.70
C MET A 93 2.63 -19.60 9.59
N ALA A 94 3.12 -19.47 10.83
CA ALA A 94 2.68 -18.42 11.76
C ALA A 94 2.93 -17.01 11.19
N PHE A 95 4.09 -16.78 10.59
CA PHE A 95 4.39 -15.53 9.91
C PHE A 95 3.43 -15.26 8.74
N ALA A 96 3.20 -16.24 7.88
CA ALA A 96 2.30 -16.11 6.74
C ALA A 96 0.84 -15.83 7.17
N ILE A 97 0.37 -16.46 8.25
CA ILE A 97 -0.94 -16.19 8.86
C ILE A 97 -0.99 -14.76 9.40
N ALA A 98 0.02 -14.32 10.14
CA ALA A 98 0.06 -12.96 10.69
C ALA A 98 0.02 -11.90 9.58
N LEU A 99 0.77 -12.12 8.49
CA LEU A 99 0.76 -11.27 7.31
C LEU A 99 -0.62 -11.20 6.65
N LEU A 100 -1.29 -12.35 6.52
CA LEU A 100 -2.64 -12.41 5.97
C LEU A 100 -3.65 -11.68 6.85
N ILE A 101 -3.60 -11.86 8.17
CA ILE A 101 -4.50 -11.17 9.11
C ILE A 101 -4.31 -9.65 9.00
N MET A 102 -3.07 -9.17 8.96
CA MET A 102 -2.80 -7.74 8.76
C MET A 102 -3.35 -7.23 7.42
N GLY A 103 -3.12 -7.97 6.33
CA GLY A 103 -3.66 -7.62 5.01
C GLY A 103 -5.18 -7.54 5.00
N ILE A 104 -5.86 -8.55 5.55
CA ILE A 104 -7.34 -8.58 5.66
C ILE A 104 -7.85 -7.41 6.49
N ALA A 105 -7.27 -7.17 7.68
CA ALA A 105 -7.70 -6.08 8.55
C ALA A 105 -7.57 -4.72 7.86
N ASN A 106 -6.43 -4.49 7.18
CA ASN A 106 -6.18 -3.24 6.46
C ASN A 106 -7.15 -3.07 5.27
N PHE A 107 -7.43 -4.15 4.54
CA PHE A 107 -8.40 -4.13 3.45
C PHE A 107 -9.81 -3.84 3.96
N LEU A 108 -10.26 -4.52 5.01
CA LEU A 108 -11.59 -4.33 5.57
C LEU A 108 -11.79 -2.91 6.11
N ASN A 109 -10.76 -2.33 6.74
CA ASN A 109 -10.78 -0.95 7.19
C ASN A 109 -11.07 0.01 6.02
N ASP A 110 -10.24 0.00 4.99
CA ASP A 110 -10.41 0.91 3.85
C ASP A 110 -11.66 0.60 3.03
N PHE A 111 -12.00 -0.68 2.88
CA PHE A 111 -13.22 -1.10 2.21
C PHE A 111 -14.48 -0.61 2.93
N SER A 112 -14.46 -0.56 4.28
CA SER A 112 -15.58 -0.01 5.05
C SER A 112 -15.77 1.49 4.78
N VAL A 113 -14.67 2.24 4.64
CA VAL A 113 -14.69 3.66 4.26
C VAL A 113 -15.24 3.82 2.84
N LEU A 114 -14.80 2.97 1.90
CA LEU A 114 -15.31 2.97 0.53
C LEU A 114 -16.82 2.71 0.46
N LEU A 115 -17.30 1.69 1.16
CA LEU A 115 -18.74 1.40 1.21
C LEU A 115 -19.52 2.57 1.81
N GLY A 116 -18.99 3.21 2.87
CA GLY A 116 -19.58 4.42 3.44
C GLY A 116 -19.67 5.56 2.43
N HIS A 117 -18.58 5.82 1.69
CA HIS A 117 -18.55 6.82 0.63
C HIS A 117 -19.59 6.54 -0.46
N LEU A 118 -19.60 5.32 -1.01
CA LEU A 118 -20.52 4.90 -2.07
C LEU A 118 -22.00 4.88 -1.64
N ALA A 119 -22.28 4.71 -0.35
CA ALA A 119 -23.64 4.78 0.19
C ALA A 119 -24.11 6.22 0.44
N SER A 120 -23.17 7.17 0.57
CA SER A 120 -23.44 8.58 0.84
C SER A 120 -23.48 9.49 -0.40
N GLY A 121 -22.91 9.03 -1.52
CA GLY A 121 -22.94 9.70 -2.82
C GLY A 121 -24.12 9.26 -3.68
#